data_AF-A0A7S2KBM0-F1
#
_entry.id   AF-A0A7S2KBM0-F1
#
_cell.length_a   1.000
_cell.length_b   1.000
_cell.length_c   1.000
_cell.angle_alpha   90.00
_cell.angle_beta   90.00
_cell.angle_gamma   90.00
#
_symmetry.space_group_name_H-M   'P 1'
#
loop_
_entity.id
_entity.type
_entity.pdbx_description
1 polymer ?
#
loop_
_entity_poly.entity_id
_entity_poly.type
_entity_poly.pdbx_seq_one_letter_code
_entity_poly.pdbx_strand_id
1 'polypeptide(L)'
;ASVRQRLERCLGLVEQLGKEDQSEGDAGRDALRCFDASYSRSLLVPGPPRIVEAIRDRSVVLARWTSHLHELLLCTAVPAMPLVQILDEAVCYKGEPNVLPRSIAQASASDAGHIRRLVLESLEVCLFPAEALQHCKKAADLFLAHSESMFLHLTKLANANRARRFRRLAHVFADLNALQHEAYRFDNELQKTFAGNLRHPRPCWLWVMEHSMQAMIAKLCLGFTLELYDEAEFHMIYWYVDYLFGLRIHNLNDLYHAREQPAGGAGKKKGKSKEQQQDAARRGTRPRNPPLSLLLLEATQFALRGLFRLLAFCLDMGCLGPPAAAVEGLPQRFVLRFRALESFSLPHLPSYQDFEASATIAQARDPRQGGGEGRGVLGGG
;
A
#
# COMPACT_ATOMS: atom_id res chain seq x y z
N ALA A 1 11.17 -32.83 11.08
CA ALA A 1 11.18 -32.09 9.80
C ALA A 1 10.43 -30.78 10.00
N SER A 2 10.98 -29.66 9.52
CA SER A 2 10.28 -28.37 9.58
C SER A 2 8.96 -28.43 8.80
N VAL A 3 7.99 -27.56 9.12
CA VAL A 3 6.72 -27.46 8.36
C VAL A 3 6.99 -27.30 6.86
N ARG A 4 7.96 -26.46 6.52
CA ARG A 4 8.45 -26.24 5.15
C ARG A 4 8.93 -27.54 4.47
N GLN A 5 9.79 -28.31 5.12
CA GLN A 5 10.27 -29.60 4.57
C GLN A 5 9.14 -30.59 4.31
N ARG A 6 8.10 -30.60 5.15
CA ARG A 6 6.92 -31.46 4.92
C ARG A 6 6.12 -30.98 3.71
N LEU A 7 5.91 -29.67 3.57
CA LEU A 7 5.23 -29.09 2.41
C LEU A 7 6.01 -29.32 1.11
N GLU A 8 7.34 -29.20 1.13
CA GLU A 8 8.21 -29.49 -0.03
C GLU A 8 8.11 -30.97 -0.46
N ARG A 9 8.03 -31.90 0.50
CA ARG A 9 7.77 -33.33 0.19
C ARG A 9 6.39 -33.53 -0.42
N CYS A 10 5.34 -32.92 0.15
CA CYS A 10 3.99 -33.00 -0.42
C CYS A 10 3.94 -32.44 -1.84
N LEU A 11 4.64 -31.34 -2.10
CA LEU A 11 4.75 -30.76 -3.44
C LEU A 11 5.41 -31.74 -4.42
N GLY A 12 6.52 -32.36 -4.03
CA GLY A 12 7.17 -33.39 -4.84
C GLY A 12 6.27 -34.59 -5.14
N LEU A 13 5.44 -35.02 -4.18
CA LEU A 13 4.46 -36.09 -4.40
C LEU A 13 3.37 -35.69 -5.39
N VAL A 14 2.81 -34.48 -5.30
CA VAL A 14 1.79 -34.00 -6.24
C VAL A 14 2.36 -33.86 -7.65
N GLU A 15 3.60 -33.41 -7.78
CA GLU A 15 4.30 -33.32 -9.07
C GLU A 15 4.59 -34.70 -9.67
N GLN A 16 4.90 -35.71 -8.84
CA GLN A 16 5.04 -37.10 -9.29
C GLN A 16 3.72 -37.66 -9.80
N LEU A 17 2.63 -37.50 -9.04
CA LEU A 17 1.28 -37.90 -9.46
C LEU A 17 0.85 -37.24 -10.76
N GLY A 18 1.23 -35.97 -10.98
CA GLY A 18 0.93 -35.26 -12.24
C GLY A 18 1.69 -35.81 -13.46
N LYS A 19 2.88 -36.39 -13.25
CA LYS A 19 3.65 -37.05 -14.32
C LYS A 19 3.09 -38.43 -14.63
N GLU A 20 2.64 -39.16 -13.62
CA GLU A 20 2.00 -40.48 -13.76
C GLU A 20 0.65 -40.38 -14.49
N ASP A 21 -0.13 -39.33 -14.24
CA ASP A 21 -1.43 -39.08 -14.90
C ASP A 21 -1.31 -38.86 -16.42
N GLN A 22 -0.16 -38.37 -16.91
CA GLN A 22 0.10 -38.26 -18.36
C GLN A 22 0.37 -39.63 -19.02
N SER A 23 0.63 -40.68 -18.21
CA SER A 23 0.94 -42.04 -18.66
C SER A 23 -0.24 -43.01 -18.56
N GLU A 24 -1.27 -42.72 -17.75
CA GLU A 24 -2.44 -43.58 -17.55
C GLU A 24 -3.64 -43.08 -18.38
N GLY A 25 -3.85 -43.67 -19.56
CA GLY A 25 -5.05 -43.43 -20.38
C GLY A 25 -6.34 -44.01 -19.77
N ASP A 26 -7.50 -43.40 -20.13
CA ASP A 26 -8.94 -43.73 -19.94
C ASP A 26 -9.46 -44.28 -18.58
N ALA A 27 -8.67 -45.00 -17.78
CA ALA A 27 -9.05 -45.56 -16.48
C ALA A 27 -9.33 -44.47 -15.41
N GLY A 28 -8.70 -43.30 -15.53
CA GLY A 28 -8.95 -42.15 -14.64
C GLY A 28 -10.34 -41.52 -14.78
N ARG A 29 -11.05 -41.75 -15.91
CA ARG A 29 -12.38 -41.18 -16.15
C ARG A 29 -13.49 -41.85 -15.32
N ASP A 30 -13.34 -43.14 -15.00
CA ASP A 30 -14.33 -43.86 -14.19
C ASP A 30 -14.23 -43.51 -12.70
N ALA A 31 -13.04 -43.20 -12.17
CA ALA A 31 -12.86 -42.76 -10.78
C ALA A 31 -13.53 -41.39 -10.48
N LEU A 32 -13.71 -40.54 -11.49
CA LEU A 32 -14.38 -39.24 -11.37
C LEU A 32 -15.91 -39.36 -11.42
N ARG A 33 -16.46 -40.51 -11.85
CA ARG A 33 -17.91 -40.81 -11.81
C ARG A 33 -18.42 -41.12 -10.40
N CYS A 34 -17.53 -41.30 -9.43
CA CYS A 34 -17.86 -41.57 -8.02
C CYS A 34 -18.43 -40.35 -7.27
N PHE A 35 -18.33 -39.14 -7.85
CA PHE A 35 -18.86 -37.91 -7.26
C PHE A 35 -20.24 -37.59 -7.83
N ASP A 36 -21.28 -38.05 -7.14
CA ASP A 36 -22.67 -37.72 -7.48
C ASP A 36 -23.10 -36.40 -6.82
N ALA A 37 -23.23 -35.35 -7.64
CA ALA A 37 -23.74 -34.04 -7.23
C ALA A 37 -25.18 -34.10 -6.67
N SER A 38 -25.96 -35.14 -6.99
CA SER A 38 -27.34 -35.29 -6.55
C SER A 38 -27.48 -35.52 -5.04
N TYR A 39 -26.49 -36.16 -4.40
CA TYR A 39 -26.47 -36.40 -2.95
C TYR A 39 -26.53 -35.10 -2.14
N SER A 40 -25.91 -34.04 -2.63
CA SER A 40 -25.91 -32.72 -1.98
C SER A 40 -27.32 -32.11 -1.86
N ARG A 41 -28.28 -32.50 -2.70
CA ARG A 41 -29.67 -31.99 -2.64
C ARG A 41 -30.44 -32.45 -1.40
N SER A 42 -30.08 -33.61 -0.85
CA SER A 42 -30.78 -34.20 0.31
C SER A 42 -30.23 -33.73 1.66
N LEU A 43 -28.98 -33.24 1.68
CA LEU A 43 -28.24 -32.87 2.89
C LEU A 43 -28.07 -31.36 3.08
N LEU A 44 -28.45 -30.53 2.10
CA LEU A 44 -28.29 -29.08 2.18
C LEU A 44 -29.51 -28.38 2.83
N VAL A 45 -29.18 -27.49 3.76
CA VAL A 45 -30.00 -26.46 4.42
C VAL A 45 -30.92 -25.73 3.41
N PRO A 46 -32.13 -25.23 3.81
CA PRO A 46 -33.09 -24.59 2.90
C PRO A 46 -32.46 -23.42 2.14
N GLY A 47 -32.10 -23.68 0.89
CA GLY A 47 -31.60 -22.71 -0.06
C GLY A 47 -31.94 -23.20 -1.47
N PRO A 48 -31.94 -22.30 -2.47
CA PRO A 48 -32.21 -22.70 -3.84
C PRO A 48 -31.21 -23.77 -4.29
N PRO A 49 -31.65 -24.77 -5.09
CA PRO A 49 -30.80 -25.86 -5.53
C PRO A 49 -29.58 -25.31 -6.29
N ARG A 50 -28.39 -25.72 -5.90
CA ARG A 50 -27.13 -25.33 -6.58
C ARG A 50 -26.71 -26.45 -7.53
N ILE A 51 -26.30 -26.07 -8.74
CA ILE A 51 -25.65 -26.99 -9.67
C ILE A 51 -24.21 -27.15 -9.20
N VAL A 52 -23.81 -28.38 -8.88
CA VAL A 52 -22.40 -28.70 -8.61
C VAL A 52 -21.81 -29.24 -9.90
N GLU A 53 -20.85 -28.51 -10.47
CA GLU A 53 -20.13 -28.97 -11.65
C GLU A 53 -19.26 -30.17 -11.28
N ALA A 54 -19.38 -31.26 -12.04
CA ALA A 54 -18.57 -32.44 -11.84
C ALA A 54 -17.10 -32.13 -12.21
N ILE A 55 -16.17 -32.54 -11.35
CA ILE A 55 -14.75 -32.50 -11.67
C ILE A 55 -14.48 -33.62 -12.68
N ARG A 56 -14.11 -33.25 -13.91
CA ARG A 56 -13.92 -34.20 -15.03
C ARG A 56 -12.46 -34.42 -15.42
N ASP A 57 -11.58 -33.54 -14.94
CA ASP A 57 -10.18 -33.53 -15.31
C ASP A 57 -9.32 -33.55 -14.04
N ARG A 58 -8.57 -34.65 -13.86
CA ARG A 58 -7.67 -34.83 -12.73
C ARG A 58 -6.49 -33.86 -12.78
N SER A 59 -6.05 -33.46 -13.97
CA SER A 59 -4.94 -32.52 -14.13
C SER A 59 -5.26 -31.15 -13.51
N VAL A 60 -6.52 -30.70 -13.62
CA VAL A 60 -7.02 -29.46 -12.99
C VAL A 60 -6.95 -29.55 -11.47
N VAL A 61 -7.28 -30.73 -10.90
CA VAL A 61 -7.18 -30.96 -9.46
C VAL A 61 -5.74 -30.89 -9.01
N LEU A 62 -4.85 -31.63 -9.68
CA LEU A 62 -3.43 -31.66 -9.32
C LEU A 62 -2.77 -30.28 -9.46
N ALA A 63 -3.08 -29.54 -10.53
CA ALA A 63 -2.60 -28.16 -10.70
C ALA A 63 -3.07 -27.23 -9.56
N ARG A 64 -4.32 -27.39 -9.10
CA ARG A 64 -4.85 -26.62 -7.96
C ARG A 64 -4.17 -26.99 -6.65
N TRP A 65 -3.90 -28.28 -6.41
CA TRP A 65 -3.14 -28.74 -5.25
C TRP A 65 -1.70 -28.21 -5.26
N THR A 66 -1.03 -28.24 -6.41
CA THR A 66 0.30 -27.63 -6.59
C THR A 66 0.26 -26.14 -6.25
N SER A 67 -0.73 -25.40 -6.76
CA SER A 67 -0.91 -23.99 -6.42
C SER A 67 -1.08 -23.75 -4.91
N HIS A 68 -1.93 -24.55 -4.25
CA HIS A 68 -2.13 -24.45 -2.80
C HIS A 68 -0.87 -24.79 -2.01
N LEU A 69 -0.10 -25.80 -2.43
CA LEU A 69 1.15 -26.14 -1.76
C LEU A 69 2.20 -25.03 -1.90
N HIS A 70 2.31 -24.39 -3.06
CA HIS A 70 3.16 -23.21 -3.22
C HIS A 70 2.71 -22.05 -2.32
N GLU A 71 1.40 -21.78 -2.24
CA GLU A 71 0.87 -20.75 -1.33
C GLU A 71 1.18 -21.05 0.14
N LEU A 72 1.02 -22.30 0.56
CA LEU A 72 1.38 -22.74 1.91
C LEU A 72 2.87 -22.57 2.20
N LEU A 73 3.74 -22.89 1.23
CA LEU A 73 5.17 -22.66 1.34
C LEU A 73 5.49 -21.17 1.51
N LEU A 74 4.83 -20.31 0.73
CA LEU A 74 5.00 -18.87 0.86
C LEU A 74 4.52 -18.35 2.23
N CYS A 75 3.41 -18.89 2.76
CA CYS A 75 2.93 -18.57 4.11
C CYS A 75 3.94 -18.91 5.21
N THR A 76 4.84 -19.89 5.02
CA THR A 76 5.88 -20.17 6.02
C THR A 76 6.88 -19.03 6.22
N ALA A 77 7.01 -18.13 5.24
CA ALA A 77 7.88 -16.97 5.32
C ALA A 77 7.19 -15.73 5.92
N VAL A 78 5.85 -15.67 5.92
CA VAL A 78 5.07 -14.51 6.37
C VAL A 78 5.47 -14.05 7.78
N PRO A 79 5.66 -14.94 8.78
CA PRO A 79 6.04 -14.48 10.11
C PRO A 79 7.40 -13.76 10.17
N ALA A 80 8.28 -13.98 9.20
CA ALA A 80 9.59 -13.33 9.12
C ALA A 80 9.61 -12.09 8.22
N MET A 81 8.49 -11.77 7.55
CA MET A 81 8.41 -10.60 6.68
C MET A 81 8.37 -9.30 7.50
N PRO A 82 8.99 -8.22 7.00
CA PRO A 82 8.81 -6.89 7.59
C PRO A 82 7.35 -6.45 7.56
N LEU A 83 6.94 -5.68 8.57
CA LEU A 83 5.57 -5.18 8.71
C LEU A 83 5.03 -4.52 7.44
N VAL A 84 5.84 -3.69 6.79
CA VAL A 84 5.46 -2.99 5.54
C VAL A 84 5.10 -3.96 4.42
N GLN A 85 5.80 -5.08 4.28
CA GLN A 85 5.51 -6.08 3.24
C GLN A 85 4.23 -6.85 3.56
N ILE A 86 3.98 -7.15 4.84
CA ILE A 86 2.75 -7.82 5.29
C ILE A 86 1.51 -6.95 5.04
N LEU A 87 1.65 -5.63 5.13
CA LEU A 87 0.56 -4.67 4.93
C LEU A 87 0.26 -4.38 3.45
N ASP A 88 1.18 -4.70 2.54
CA ASP A 88 1.09 -4.33 1.13
C ASP A 88 0.07 -5.19 0.37
N GLU A 89 0.24 -6.52 0.36
CA GLU A 89 -0.74 -7.45 -0.19
C GLU A 89 -0.60 -8.85 0.44
N ALA A 90 -1.67 -9.62 0.41
CA ALA A 90 -1.64 -11.02 0.81
C ALA A 90 -0.76 -11.84 -0.15
N VAL A 91 -0.01 -12.78 0.41
CA VAL A 91 0.90 -13.60 -0.37
C VAL A 91 0.14 -14.50 -1.34
N CYS A 92 0.62 -14.60 -2.58
CA CYS A 92 0.06 -15.45 -3.62
C CYS A 92 1.17 -16.07 -4.48
N TYR A 93 0.91 -17.25 -5.02
CA TYR A 93 1.82 -17.90 -5.97
C TYR A 93 1.55 -17.43 -7.41
N LYS A 94 0.27 -17.44 -7.82
CA LYS A 94 -0.19 -17.01 -9.15
C LYS A 94 -1.53 -16.28 -9.03
N GLY A 95 -1.66 -15.18 -9.77
CA GLY A 95 -2.90 -14.42 -9.84
C GLY A 95 -3.27 -13.74 -8.52
N GLU A 96 -4.53 -13.84 -8.11
CA GLU A 96 -5.01 -13.24 -6.87
C GLU A 96 -4.87 -14.19 -5.67
N PRO A 97 -4.56 -13.66 -4.47
CA PRO A 97 -4.48 -14.46 -3.25
C PRO A 97 -5.83 -15.08 -2.89
N ASN A 98 -5.90 -16.42 -2.94
CA ASN A 98 -7.12 -17.13 -2.57
C ASN A 98 -7.33 -17.16 -1.05
N VAL A 99 -8.38 -17.85 -0.59
CA VAL A 99 -8.77 -17.86 0.83
C VAL A 99 -7.72 -18.49 1.74
N LEU A 100 -6.99 -19.51 1.27
CA LEU A 100 -6.06 -20.28 2.10
C LEU A 100 -4.88 -19.43 2.61
N PRO A 101 -4.05 -18.79 1.75
CA PRO A 101 -2.94 -17.98 2.24
C PRO A 101 -3.42 -16.78 3.05
N ARG A 102 -4.56 -16.18 2.68
CA ARG A 102 -5.20 -15.09 3.43
C ARG A 102 -5.58 -15.52 4.85
N SER A 103 -6.24 -16.66 5.01
CA SER A 103 -6.65 -17.18 6.31
C SER A 103 -5.45 -17.54 7.18
N ILE A 104 -4.41 -18.14 6.60
CA ILE A 104 -3.20 -18.50 7.34
C ILE A 104 -2.46 -17.26 7.81
N ALA A 105 -2.26 -16.26 6.94
CA ALA A 105 -1.63 -15.01 7.32
C ALA A 105 -2.40 -14.29 8.45
N GLN A 106 -3.74 -14.28 8.40
CA GLN A 106 -4.57 -13.72 9.48
C GLN A 106 -4.44 -14.49 10.80
N ALA A 107 -4.31 -15.82 10.74
CA ALA A 107 -4.10 -16.66 11.92
C ALA A 107 -2.71 -16.41 12.52
N SER A 108 -1.66 -16.45 11.72
CA SER A 108 -0.27 -16.19 12.15
C SER A 108 -0.07 -14.79 12.73
N ALA A 109 -0.80 -13.79 12.22
CA ALA A 109 -0.79 -12.44 12.79
C ALA A 109 -1.33 -12.39 14.24
N SER A 110 -2.12 -13.39 14.65
CA SER A 110 -2.70 -13.45 16.00
C SER A 110 -1.80 -14.16 17.02
N ASP A 111 -0.60 -14.60 16.62
CA ASP A 111 0.37 -15.20 17.53
C ASP A 111 0.84 -14.19 18.57
N ALA A 112 0.91 -14.60 19.84
CA ALA A 112 1.22 -13.71 20.95
C ALA A 112 2.60 -13.03 20.77
N GLY A 113 2.62 -11.70 20.88
CA GLY A 113 3.84 -10.89 20.74
C GLY A 113 4.36 -10.74 19.30
N HIS A 114 3.75 -11.39 18.31
CA HIS A 114 4.17 -11.32 16.92
C HIS A 114 4.04 -9.88 16.37
N ILE A 115 2.88 -9.27 16.52
CA ILE A 115 2.63 -7.89 16.06
C ILE A 115 3.49 -6.91 16.85
N ARG A 116 3.63 -7.08 18.18
CA ARG A 116 4.49 -6.22 18.99
C ARG A 116 5.94 -6.20 18.47
N ARG A 117 6.48 -7.38 18.13
CA ARG A 117 7.82 -7.47 17.53
C ARG A 117 7.90 -6.71 16.21
N LEU A 118 6.94 -6.93 15.30
CA LEU A 118 6.91 -6.25 14.00
C LEU A 118 6.80 -4.71 14.14
N VAL A 119 5.98 -4.24 15.09
CA VAL A 119 5.85 -2.81 15.40
C VAL A 119 7.18 -2.25 15.88
N LEU A 120 7.85 -2.91 16.83
CA LEU A 120 9.17 -2.48 17.34
C LEU A 120 10.24 -2.46 16.25
N GLU A 121 10.34 -3.51 15.44
CA GLU A 121 11.27 -3.58 14.30
C GLU A 121 11.01 -2.43 13.31
N SER A 122 9.75 -2.11 13.04
CA SER A 122 9.39 -1.00 12.14
C SER A 122 9.64 0.39 12.75
N LEU A 123 9.47 0.56 14.07
CA LEU A 123 9.80 1.79 14.78
C LEU A 123 11.31 2.06 14.80
N GLU A 124 12.12 1.01 14.91
CA GLU A 124 13.58 1.11 14.85
C GLU A 124 14.05 1.68 13.50
N VAL A 125 13.38 1.31 12.40
CA VAL A 125 13.64 1.90 11.07
C VAL A 125 13.42 3.42 11.08
N CYS A 126 12.47 3.91 11.89
CA CYS A 126 12.17 5.32 12.12
C CYS A 126 13.04 5.97 13.22
N LEU A 127 14.14 5.33 13.62
CA LEU A 127 15.10 5.80 14.63
C LEU A 127 14.50 5.95 16.04
N PHE A 128 13.51 5.12 16.39
CA PHE A 128 13.01 5.01 17.75
C PHE A 128 14.11 4.49 18.70
N PRO A 129 14.37 5.15 19.85
CA PRO A 129 15.41 4.72 20.79
C PRO A 129 14.95 3.51 21.62
N ALA A 130 15.69 2.40 21.55
CA ALA A 130 15.37 1.17 22.29
C ALA A 130 15.32 1.40 23.81
N GLU A 131 16.13 2.32 24.32
CA GLU A 131 16.21 2.70 25.73
C GLU A 131 14.90 3.35 26.23
N ALA A 132 14.03 3.84 25.34
CA ALA A 132 12.72 4.37 25.72
C ALA A 132 11.81 3.31 26.33
N LEU A 133 12.00 2.04 25.99
CA LEU A 133 11.25 0.92 26.60
C LEU A 133 11.55 0.80 28.11
N GLN A 134 12.71 1.29 28.55
CA GLN A 134 13.11 1.30 29.95
C GLN A 134 12.81 2.65 30.62
N HIS A 135 13.26 3.76 30.01
CA HIS A 135 13.17 5.09 30.62
C HIS A 135 11.79 5.74 30.51
N CYS A 136 10.98 5.36 29.52
CA CYS A 136 9.62 5.85 29.31
C CYS A 136 8.61 4.69 29.37
N LYS A 137 8.87 3.66 30.19
CA LYS A 137 8.14 2.38 30.18
C LYS A 137 6.63 2.52 30.13
N LYS A 138 6.04 3.34 31.03
CA LYS A 138 4.58 3.50 31.11
C LYS A 138 3.98 4.08 29.82
N ALA A 139 4.59 5.13 29.26
CA ALA A 139 4.13 5.75 28.03
C ALA A 139 4.38 4.84 26.82
N ALA A 140 5.54 4.19 26.77
CA ALA A 140 5.89 3.23 25.74
C ALA A 140 4.92 2.03 25.72
N ASP A 141 4.58 1.46 26.87
CA ASP A 141 3.67 0.32 26.95
C ASP A 141 2.24 0.68 26.50
N LEU A 142 1.74 1.87 26.85
CA LEU A 142 0.44 2.35 26.38
C LEU A 142 0.42 2.55 24.86
N PHE A 143 1.42 3.25 24.32
CA PHE A 143 1.53 3.50 22.88
C PHE A 143 1.70 2.19 22.09
N LEU A 144 2.53 1.27 22.58
CA LEU A 144 2.76 -0.02 21.94
C LEU A 144 1.53 -0.93 22.01
N ALA A 145 0.75 -0.91 23.11
CA ALA A 145 -0.47 -1.69 23.21
C ALA A 145 -1.53 -1.24 22.18
N HIS A 146 -1.70 0.08 22.02
CA HIS A 146 -2.62 0.61 21.01
C HIS A 146 -2.10 0.35 19.59
N SER A 147 -0.80 0.56 19.35
CA SER A 147 -0.15 0.22 18.08
C SER A 147 -0.31 -1.27 17.74
N GLU A 148 -0.13 -2.17 18.70
CA GLU A 148 -0.30 -3.60 18.50
C GLU A 148 -1.73 -3.96 18.07
N SER A 149 -2.73 -3.39 18.75
CA SER A 149 -4.15 -3.58 18.37
C SER A 149 -4.45 -3.05 16.96
N MET A 150 -3.98 -1.83 16.65
CA MET A 150 -4.20 -1.19 15.35
C MET A 150 -3.54 -1.99 14.22
N PHE A 151 -2.29 -2.42 14.40
CA PHE A 151 -1.56 -3.14 13.37
C PHE A 151 -1.97 -4.60 13.24
N LEU A 152 -2.48 -5.24 14.31
CA LEU A 152 -3.18 -6.52 14.18
C LEU A 152 -4.40 -6.38 13.26
N HIS A 153 -5.19 -5.31 13.43
CA HIS A 153 -6.35 -5.05 12.57
C HIS A 153 -5.91 -4.77 11.13
N LEU A 154 -4.88 -3.94 10.90
CA LEU A 154 -4.37 -3.65 9.56
C LEU A 154 -3.80 -4.90 8.87
N THR A 155 -3.06 -5.75 9.57
CA THR A 155 -2.54 -7.02 9.02
C THR A 155 -3.68 -7.96 8.64
N LYS A 156 -4.73 -8.05 9.46
CA LYS A 156 -5.92 -8.84 9.12
C LYS A 156 -6.63 -8.28 7.90
N LEU A 157 -6.67 -6.95 7.77
CA LEU A 157 -7.30 -6.25 6.68
C LEU A 157 -6.52 -6.36 5.35
N ALA A 158 -5.19 -6.29 5.40
CA ALA A 158 -4.32 -6.51 4.24
C ALA A 158 -4.53 -7.90 3.63
N ASN A 159 -4.88 -8.87 4.48
CA ASN A 159 -5.21 -10.25 4.09
C ASN A 159 -6.70 -10.49 3.86
N ALA A 160 -7.54 -9.44 3.77
CA ALA A 160 -8.92 -9.58 3.31
C ALA A 160 -8.99 -9.63 1.77
N ASN A 161 -10.14 -10.03 1.20
CA ASN A 161 -10.34 -9.83 -0.23
C ASN A 161 -10.36 -8.32 -0.58
N ARG A 162 -10.01 -7.97 -1.82
CA ARG A 162 -9.83 -6.58 -2.29
C ARG A 162 -11.04 -5.69 -1.99
N ALA A 163 -12.26 -6.16 -2.28
CA ALA A 163 -13.49 -5.41 -2.02
C ALA A 163 -13.74 -5.14 -0.52
N ARG A 164 -13.41 -6.11 0.35
CA ARG A 164 -13.48 -5.92 1.81
C ARG A 164 -12.38 -5.00 2.29
N ARG A 165 -11.16 -5.12 1.74
CA ARG A 165 -10.01 -4.25 2.05
C ARG A 165 -10.35 -2.79 1.75
N PHE A 166 -10.83 -2.50 0.55
CA PHE A 166 -11.23 -1.15 0.13
C PHE A 166 -12.28 -0.51 1.05
N ARG A 167 -13.34 -1.26 1.39
CA ARG A 167 -14.42 -0.79 2.27
C ARG A 167 -13.92 -0.52 3.69
N ARG A 168 -13.18 -1.46 4.27
CA ARG A 168 -12.77 -1.39 5.67
C ARG A 168 -11.62 -0.40 5.90
N LEU A 169 -10.74 -0.17 4.91
CA LEU A 169 -9.72 0.90 4.97
C LEU A 169 -10.35 2.29 5.14
N ALA A 170 -11.59 2.52 4.69
CA ALA A 170 -12.26 3.81 4.90
C ALA A 170 -12.49 4.14 6.38
N HIS A 171 -12.46 3.13 7.27
CA HIS A 171 -12.80 3.28 8.67
C HIS A 171 -11.60 3.29 9.61
N VAL A 172 -10.38 3.05 9.11
CA VAL A 172 -9.18 3.01 9.97
C VAL A 172 -8.54 4.37 10.20
N PHE A 173 -8.87 5.37 9.39
CA PHE A 173 -8.18 6.66 9.39
C PHE A 173 -8.45 7.49 10.65
N ALA A 174 -9.64 7.39 11.24
CA ALA A 174 -9.94 8.03 12.53
C ALA A 174 -9.09 7.42 13.67
N ASP A 175 -8.95 6.09 13.70
CA ASP A 175 -8.14 5.38 14.69
C ASP A 175 -6.64 5.70 14.51
N LEU A 176 -6.18 5.71 13.25
CA LEU A 176 -4.82 6.16 12.91
C LEU A 176 -4.56 7.61 13.31
N ASN A 177 -5.57 8.49 13.22
CA ASN A 177 -5.45 9.88 13.64
C ASN A 177 -5.34 10.00 15.17
N ALA A 178 -6.10 9.18 15.92
CA ALA A 178 -5.93 9.10 17.37
C ALA A 178 -4.52 8.63 17.73
N LEU A 179 -4.03 7.58 17.06
CA LEU A 179 -2.68 7.05 17.26
C LEU A 179 -1.60 8.10 16.88
N GLN A 180 -1.84 8.93 15.86
CA GLN A 180 -0.94 10.04 15.50
C GLN A 180 -0.79 11.06 16.64
N HIS A 181 -1.90 11.42 17.29
CA HIS A 181 -1.86 12.36 18.42
C HIS A 181 -1.16 11.74 19.65
N GLU A 182 -1.37 10.45 19.90
CA GLU A 182 -0.66 9.70 20.93
C GLU A 182 0.85 9.66 20.65
N ALA A 183 1.23 9.35 19.41
CA ALA A 183 2.61 9.33 18.96
C ALA A 183 3.29 10.70 19.13
N TYR A 184 2.58 11.79 18.78
CA TYR A 184 3.08 13.16 18.99
C TYR A 184 3.31 13.48 20.48
N ARG A 185 2.39 13.07 21.36
CA ARG A 185 2.54 13.26 22.81
C ARG A 185 3.71 12.44 23.35
N PHE A 186 3.86 11.21 22.87
CA PHE A 186 4.95 10.34 23.28
C PHE A 186 6.31 10.86 22.80
N ASP A 187 6.43 11.34 21.56
CA ASP A 187 7.65 11.98 21.06
C ASP A 187 8.05 13.20 21.89
N ASN A 188 7.09 13.99 22.40
CA ASN A 188 7.40 15.09 23.33
C ASN A 188 7.95 14.61 24.67
N GLU A 189 7.54 13.43 25.14
CA GLU A 189 8.13 12.80 26.32
C GLU A 189 9.53 12.27 26.02
N LEU A 190 9.73 11.60 24.88
CA LEU A 190 11.05 11.18 24.42
C LEU A 190 12.02 12.36 24.34
N GLN A 191 11.57 13.50 23.81
CA GLN A 191 12.38 14.71 23.71
C GLN A 191 12.80 15.27 25.08
N LYS A 192 11.95 15.13 26.10
CA LYS A 192 12.29 15.52 27.48
C LYS A 192 13.29 14.56 28.12
N THR A 193 13.14 13.26 27.87
CA THR A 193 13.97 12.20 28.48
C THR A 193 15.35 12.10 27.85
N PHE A 194 15.43 12.15 26.51
CA PHE A 194 16.65 11.89 25.75
C PHE A 194 17.29 13.17 25.19
N ALA A 195 16.57 14.29 25.14
CA ALA A 195 17.06 15.59 24.68
C ALA A 195 17.84 15.50 23.35
N GLY A 196 19.08 16.00 23.31
CA GLY A 196 19.93 15.99 22.11
C GLY A 196 20.47 14.61 21.71
N ASN A 197 20.16 13.54 22.45
CA ASN A 197 20.55 12.19 22.11
C ASN A 197 19.56 11.51 21.16
N LEU A 198 18.37 12.09 20.94
CA LEU A 198 17.46 11.64 19.89
C LEU A 198 18.05 11.92 18.51
N ARG A 199 18.12 10.89 17.67
CA ARG A 199 18.56 11.03 16.28
C ARG A 199 17.50 11.70 15.41
N HIS A 200 16.23 11.41 15.67
CA HIS A 200 15.09 12.04 15.02
C HIS A 200 14.19 12.67 16.09
N PRO A 201 13.68 13.89 15.91
CA PRO A 201 12.91 14.59 16.95
C PRO A 201 11.51 13.99 17.18
N ARG A 202 10.96 13.28 16.20
CA ARG A 202 9.59 12.72 16.23
C ARG A 202 9.48 11.33 15.59
N PRO A 203 10.21 10.32 16.09
CA PRO A 203 10.27 9.00 15.47
C PRO A 203 8.91 8.29 15.45
N CYS A 204 8.09 8.40 16.51
CA CYS A 204 6.81 7.71 16.59
C CYS A 204 5.77 8.36 15.66
N TRP A 205 5.70 9.68 15.65
CA TRP A 205 4.76 10.41 14.79
C TRP A 205 5.07 10.16 13.32
N LEU A 206 6.35 10.22 12.93
CA LEU A 206 6.80 9.91 11.58
C LEU A 206 6.39 8.49 11.17
N TRP A 207 6.55 7.52 12.08
CA TRP A 207 6.17 6.14 11.84
C TRP A 207 4.66 5.97 11.60
N VAL A 208 3.80 6.59 12.42
CA VAL A 208 2.34 6.58 12.21
C VAL A 208 1.97 7.26 10.88
N MET A 209 2.62 8.39 10.56
CA MET A 209 2.40 9.12 9.31
C MET A 209 2.72 8.26 8.09
N GLU A 210 3.86 7.56 8.08
CA GLU A 210 4.26 6.73 6.97
C GLU A 210 3.25 5.60 6.69
N HIS A 211 2.82 4.90 7.74
CA HIS A 211 1.81 3.85 7.60
C HIS A 211 0.42 4.39 7.23
N SER A 212 0.06 5.58 7.70
CA SER A 212 -1.20 6.23 7.36
C SER A 212 -1.24 6.62 5.89
N MET A 213 -0.17 7.23 5.36
CA MET A 213 -0.07 7.58 3.95
C MET A 213 -0.06 6.34 3.06
N GLN A 214 0.64 5.26 3.46
CA GLN A 214 0.58 3.98 2.76
C GLN A 214 -0.86 3.43 2.70
N ALA A 215 -1.60 3.46 3.81
CA ALA A 215 -2.98 3.00 3.86
C ALA A 215 -3.91 3.86 2.98
N MET A 216 -3.71 5.18 2.94
CA MET A 216 -4.43 6.09 2.04
C MET A 216 -4.17 5.78 0.57
N ILE A 217 -2.89 5.64 0.19
CA ILE A 217 -2.48 5.29 -1.18
C ILE A 217 -3.07 3.93 -1.56
N ALA A 218 -2.93 2.91 -0.71
CA ALA A 218 -3.48 1.57 -0.95
C ALA A 218 -5.00 1.60 -1.16
N LYS A 219 -5.73 2.41 -0.37
CA LYS A 219 -7.19 2.57 -0.55
C LYS A 219 -7.53 3.16 -1.92
N LEU A 220 -6.82 4.21 -2.34
CA LEU A 220 -7.06 4.86 -3.63
C LEU A 220 -6.70 3.91 -4.79
N CYS A 221 -5.54 3.25 -4.73
CA CYS A 221 -5.13 2.27 -5.75
C CYS A 221 -6.07 1.06 -5.85
N LEU A 222 -6.63 0.58 -4.73
CA LEU A 222 -7.65 -0.46 -4.74
C LEU A 222 -8.91 -0.03 -5.48
N GLY A 223 -9.24 1.27 -5.50
CA GLY A 223 -10.37 1.77 -6.28
C GLY A 223 -10.19 1.60 -7.78
N PHE A 224 -8.97 1.74 -8.30
CA PHE A 224 -8.66 1.40 -9.69
C PHE A 224 -8.77 -0.09 -9.95
N THR A 225 -8.20 -0.92 -9.07
CA THR A 225 -8.23 -2.40 -9.21
C THR A 225 -9.66 -2.95 -9.18
N LEU A 226 -10.57 -2.26 -8.50
CA LEU A 226 -11.98 -2.62 -8.38
C LEU A 226 -12.87 -1.85 -9.37
N GLU A 227 -12.30 -1.10 -10.30
CA GLU A 227 -13.01 -0.32 -11.33
C GLU A 227 -14.08 0.61 -10.73
N LEU A 228 -13.76 1.23 -9.59
CA LEU A 228 -14.71 2.08 -8.85
C LEU A 228 -14.72 3.54 -9.32
N TYR A 229 -13.83 3.91 -10.23
CA TYR A 229 -13.65 5.27 -10.71
C TYR A 229 -14.06 5.35 -12.18
N ASP A 230 -14.77 6.41 -12.53
CA ASP A 230 -15.02 6.78 -13.93
C ASP A 230 -13.76 7.39 -14.55
N GLU A 231 -13.62 7.34 -15.88
CA GLU A 231 -12.50 7.95 -16.61
C GLU A 231 -12.35 9.45 -16.31
N ALA A 232 -13.47 10.15 -16.11
CA ALA A 232 -13.48 11.54 -15.67
C ALA A 232 -12.74 11.74 -14.34
N GLU A 233 -12.68 10.73 -13.46
CA GLU A 233 -12.14 10.86 -12.11
C GLU A 233 -10.64 10.56 -12.04
N PHE A 234 -10.07 9.84 -13.02
CA PHE A 234 -8.73 9.28 -12.92
C PHE A 234 -7.67 10.35 -12.58
N HIS A 235 -7.71 11.49 -13.28
CA HIS A 235 -6.76 12.57 -13.07
C HIS A 235 -6.78 13.15 -11.64
N MET A 236 -7.95 13.33 -11.00
CA MET A 236 -8.01 13.79 -9.61
C MET A 236 -7.48 12.73 -8.63
N ILE A 237 -7.71 11.44 -8.89
CA ILE A 237 -7.18 10.38 -8.05
C ILE A 237 -5.65 10.35 -8.14
N TYR A 238 -5.09 10.37 -9.36
CA TYR A 238 -3.64 10.40 -9.56
C TYR A 238 -2.99 11.67 -8.97
N TRP A 239 -3.63 12.83 -9.09
CA TRP A 239 -3.18 14.07 -8.46
C TRP A 239 -3.11 13.97 -6.93
N TYR A 240 -4.14 13.40 -6.30
CA TYR A 240 -4.14 13.24 -4.85
C TYR A 240 -3.10 12.20 -4.40
N VAL A 241 -2.93 11.12 -5.16
CA VAL A 241 -1.88 10.12 -4.89
C VAL A 241 -0.48 10.74 -5.05
N ASP A 242 -0.23 11.58 -6.06
CA ASP A 242 1.01 12.35 -6.22
C ASP A 242 1.31 13.20 -4.98
N TYR A 243 0.30 13.88 -4.43
CA TYR A 243 0.40 14.64 -3.19
C TYR A 243 0.82 13.75 -2.00
N LEU A 244 0.16 12.60 -1.81
CA LEU A 244 0.50 11.66 -0.72
C LEU A 244 1.92 11.11 -0.85
N PHE A 245 2.37 10.77 -2.06
CA PHE A 245 3.76 10.40 -2.30
C PHE A 245 4.73 11.53 -1.98
N GLY A 246 4.37 12.78 -2.28
CA GLY A 246 5.18 13.95 -1.94
C GLY A 246 5.40 14.11 -0.44
N LEU A 247 4.34 13.93 0.35
CA LEU A 247 4.45 13.91 1.81
C LEU A 247 5.33 12.77 2.32
N ARG A 248 5.16 11.55 1.78
CA ARG A 248 6.02 10.39 2.13
C ARG A 248 7.48 10.66 1.81
N ILE A 249 7.78 11.14 0.62
CA ILE A 249 9.14 11.45 0.18
C ILE A 249 9.75 12.55 1.05
N HIS A 250 8.98 13.59 1.40
CA HIS A 250 9.45 14.64 2.31
C HIS A 250 9.85 14.07 3.68
N ASN A 251 8.96 13.29 4.28
CA ASN A 251 9.14 12.63 5.57
C ASN A 251 10.33 11.66 5.57
N LEU A 252 10.46 10.85 4.53
CA LEU A 252 11.56 9.88 4.40
C LEU A 252 12.89 10.56 4.10
N ASN A 253 12.91 11.65 3.33
CA ASN A 253 14.12 12.45 3.14
C ASN A 253 14.64 12.95 4.50
N ASP A 254 13.77 13.54 5.33
CA ASP A 254 14.12 14.00 6.67
C ASP A 254 14.66 12.85 7.56
N LEU A 255 14.01 11.69 7.54
CA LEU A 255 14.47 10.49 8.24
C LEU A 255 15.87 10.03 7.81
N TYR A 256 16.09 9.87 6.51
CA TYR A 256 17.38 9.39 5.99
C TYR A 256 18.48 10.42 6.19
N HIS A 257 18.16 11.72 6.09
CA HIS A 257 19.08 12.77 6.45
C HIS A 257 19.45 12.73 7.95
N ALA A 258 18.48 12.49 8.85
CA ALA A 258 18.75 12.29 10.27
C ALA A 258 19.61 11.05 10.53
N ARG A 259 19.44 9.97 9.76
CA ARG A 259 20.23 8.73 9.85
C ARG A 259 21.70 8.92 9.49
N GLU A 260 22.00 9.83 8.57
CA GLU A 260 23.38 10.17 8.17
C GLU A 260 24.10 11.08 9.20
N GLN A 261 23.37 11.69 10.13
CA GLN A 261 23.97 12.53 11.16
C GLN A 261 24.55 11.69 12.31
N PRO A 262 25.71 12.10 12.88
CA PRO A 262 26.27 11.43 14.04
C PRO A 262 25.34 11.55 15.26
N ALA A 263 25.17 10.46 16.01
CA ALA A 263 24.42 10.46 17.26
C ALA A 263 25.04 11.49 18.24
N GLY A 264 24.22 12.44 18.75
CA GLY A 264 24.67 13.51 19.65
C GLY A 264 25.06 14.84 18.97
N GLY A 265 24.70 15.04 17.69
CA GLY A 265 25.10 16.19 16.86
C GLY A 265 24.50 17.56 17.23
N ALA A 266 23.66 17.67 18.26
CA ALA A 266 23.08 18.96 18.67
C ALA A 266 24.10 19.95 19.27
N GLY A 267 25.33 19.51 19.60
CA GLY A 267 26.28 20.27 20.43
C GLY A 267 27.58 20.77 19.81
N LYS A 268 27.93 20.45 18.55
CA LYS A 268 29.21 20.92 17.95
C LYS A 268 29.04 21.47 16.54
N LYS A 269 28.44 22.66 16.43
CA LYS A 269 28.67 23.57 15.30
C LYS A 269 30.07 24.20 15.44
N LYS A 270 31.14 23.43 15.25
CA LYS A 270 32.48 23.98 15.03
C LYS A 270 32.75 24.02 13.52
N GLY A 271 32.74 25.23 12.96
CA GLY A 271 33.33 25.60 11.67
C GLY A 271 32.94 24.78 10.44
N LYS A 272 31.72 24.95 9.92
CA LYS A 272 31.44 24.58 8.50
C LYS A 272 31.77 25.79 7.61
N SER A 273 32.48 25.56 6.51
CA SER A 273 32.82 26.61 5.52
C SER A 273 31.55 27.22 4.91
N LYS A 274 31.62 28.47 4.44
CA LYS A 274 30.49 29.17 3.78
C LYS A 274 29.93 28.39 2.57
N GLU A 275 30.78 27.61 1.90
CA GLU A 275 30.43 26.78 0.74
C GLU A 275 29.61 25.54 1.15
N GLN A 276 29.98 24.87 2.25
CA GLN A 276 29.20 23.77 2.82
C GLN A 276 27.87 24.23 3.42
N GLN A 277 27.78 25.48 3.89
CA GLN A 277 26.51 26.07 4.33
C GLN A 277 25.58 26.41 3.15
N GLN A 278 26.12 26.90 2.03
CA GLN A 278 25.34 27.12 0.82
C GLN A 278 24.86 25.80 0.18
N ASP A 279 25.70 24.76 0.16
CA ASP A 279 25.30 23.44 -0.34
C ASP A 279 24.28 22.74 0.57
N ALA A 280 24.39 22.88 1.90
CA ALA A 280 23.38 22.38 2.83
C ALA A 280 22.05 23.14 2.70
N ALA A 281 22.10 24.45 2.48
CA ALA A 281 20.90 25.25 2.22
C ALA A 281 20.25 24.93 0.85
N ARG A 282 21.05 24.55 -0.15
CA ARG A 282 20.58 24.14 -1.49
C ARG A 282 20.02 22.72 -1.53
N ARG A 283 20.59 21.79 -0.75
CA ARG A 283 20.18 20.37 -0.73
C ARG A 283 18.99 20.08 0.19
N GLY A 284 18.65 20.99 1.10
CA GLY A 284 17.54 20.81 2.04
C GLY A 284 17.72 19.56 2.89
N THR A 285 16.62 18.90 3.26
CA THR A 285 16.60 17.64 4.03
C THR A 285 16.90 16.40 3.20
N ARG A 286 17.44 16.52 1.97
CA ARG A 286 17.73 15.36 1.13
C ARG A 286 18.97 14.61 1.63
N PRO A 287 18.92 13.26 1.80
CA PRO A 287 20.08 12.48 2.20
C PRO A 287 21.15 12.49 1.10
N ARG A 288 22.42 12.34 1.50
CA ARG A 288 23.55 12.27 0.58
C ARG A 288 23.51 10.99 -0.25
N ASN A 289 23.15 9.87 0.38
CA ASN A 289 23.05 8.56 -0.25
C ASN A 289 21.62 8.01 -0.09
N PRO A 290 20.66 8.46 -0.92
CA PRO A 290 19.29 7.98 -0.84
C PRO A 290 19.23 6.47 -1.12
N PRO A 291 18.51 5.68 -0.30
CA PRO A 291 18.35 4.26 -0.57
C PRO A 291 17.47 4.02 -1.80
N LEU A 292 17.60 2.84 -2.40
CA LEU A 292 16.83 2.45 -3.59
C LEU A 292 15.31 2.57 -3.37
N SER A 293 14.82 2.24 -2.18
CA SER A 293 13.40 2.37 -1.83
C SER A 293 12.89 3.81 -1.95
N LEU A 294 13.67 4.80 -1.52
CA LEU A 294 13.32 6.21 -1.63
C LEU A 294 13.34 6.68 -3.09
N LEU A 295 14.35 6.27 -3.85
CA LEU A 295 14.44 6.58 -5.28
C LEU A 295 13.27 5.98 -6.07
N LEU A 296 12.83 4.77 -5.70
CA LEU A 296 11.66 4.13 -6.31
C LEU A 296 10.37 4.91 -6.01
N LEU A 297 10.21 5.44 -4.79
CA LEU A 297 9.08 6.31 -4.45
C LEU A 297 9.11 7.60 -5.26
N GLU A 298 10.28 8.25 -5.41
CA GLU A 298 10.44 9.45 -6.25
C GLU A 298 10.09 9.16 -7.72
N ALA A 299 10.61 8.07 -8.29
CA ALA A 299 10.29 7.66 -9.65
C ALA A 299 8.79 7.37 -9.83
N THR A 300 8.18 6.69 -8.87
CA THR A 300 6.73 6.41 -8.86
C THR A 300 5.93 7.71 -8.82
N GLN A 301 6.31 8.65 -7.95
CA GLN A 301 5.68 9.97 -7.89
C GLN A 301 5.75 10.69 -9.23
N PHE A 302 6.92 10.73 -9.88
CA PHE A 302 7.06 11.36 -11.19
C PHE A 302 6.18 10.72 -12.26
N ALA A 303 6.05 9.39 -12.26
CA ALA A 303 5.16 8.68 -13.17
C ALA A 303 3.68 9.06 -12.91
N LEU A 304 3.25 9.07 -11.65
CA LEU A 304 1.88 9.47 -11.26
C LEU A 304 1.57 10.92 -11.66
N ARG A 305 2.53 11.84 -11.45
CA ARG A 305 2.40 13.23 -11.88
C ARG A 305 2.29 13.36 -13.39
N GLY A 306 3.08 12.58 -14.13
CA GLY A 306 2.99 12.49 -15.59
C GLY A 306 1.62 12.00 -16.05
N LEU A 307 1.11 10.93 -15.43
CA LEU A 307 -0.22 10.38 -15.71
C LEU A 307 -1.34 11.40 -15.42
N PHE A 308 -1.29 12.08 -14.27
CA PHE A 308 -2.22 13.16 -13.95
C PHE A 308 -2.26 14.22 -15.07
N ARG A 309 -1.09 14.73 -15.49
CA ARG A 309 -1.01 15.77 -16.52
C ARG A 309 -1.50 15.29 -17.88
N LEU A 310 -1.09 14.08 -18.27
CA LEU A 310 -1.52 13.46 -19.52
C LEU A 310 -3.04 13.30 -19.57
N LEU A 311 -3.65 12.78 -18.50
CA LEU A 311 -5.09 12.58 -18.42
C LEU A 311 -5.85 13.92 -18.43
N ALA A 312 -5.37 14.91 -17.67
CA ALA A 312 -5.96 16.25 -17.66
C ALA A 312 -5.94 16.89 -19.06
N PHE A 313 -4.84 16.71 -19.80
CA PHE A 313 -4.71 17.16 -21.18
C PHE A 313 -5.61 16.38 -22.15
N CYS A 314 -5.67 15.05 -22.04
CA CYS A 314 -6.54 14.23 -22.89
C CYS A 314 -8.04 14.54 -22.69
N LEU A 315 -8.45 14.89 -21.47
CA LEU A 315 -9.81 15.36 -21.18
C LEU A 315 -10.09 16.70 -21.84
N ASP A 316 -9.17 17.67 -21.75
CA ASP A 316 -9.29 18.98 -22.41
C ASP A 316 -9.37 18.85 -23.94
N MET A 317 -8.57 17.95 -24.51
CA MET A 317 -8.57 17.68 -25.95
C MET A 317 -9.75 16.83 -26.43
N GLY A 318 -10.60 16.33 -25.54
CA GLY A 318 -11.70 15.41 -25.88
C GLY A 318 -11.23 14.05 -26.40
N CYS A 319 -9.98 13.66 -26.11
CA CYS A 319 -9.45 12.33 -26.45
C CYS A 319 -10.03 11.23 -25.56
N LEU A 320 -10.48 11.60 -24.36
CA LEU A 320 -11.28 10.75 -23.48
C LEU A 320 -12.73 11.21 -23.58
N GLY A 321 -13.67 10.26 -23.62
CA GLY A 321 -15.09 10.52 -23.78
C GLY A 321 -15.91 10.16 -22.55
N PRO A 322 -15.62 10.70 -21.35
CA PRO A 322 -16.40 10.37 -20.17
C PRO A 322 -17.84 10.89 -20.29
N PRO A 323 -18.81 10.25 -19.62
CA PRO A 323 -20.19 10.73 -19.60
C PRO A 323 -20.29 12.17 -19.05
N ALA A 324 -21.09 13.03 -19.67
CA ALA A 324 -21.26 14.43 -19.25
C ALA A 324 -21.66 14.55 -17.76
N ALA A 325 -22.55 13.67 -17.29
CA ALA A 325 -22.95 13.60 -15.88
C ALA A 325 -21.80 13.28 -14.92
N ALA A 326 -20.76 12.56 -15.38
CA ALA A 326 -19.57 12.31 -14.58
C ALA A 326 -18.69 13.58 -14.45
N VAL A 327 -18.57 14.35 -15.53
CA VAL A 327 -17.83 15.62 -15.57
C VAL A 327 -18.51 16.69 -14.73
N GLU A 328 -19.82 16.89 -14.89
CA GLU A 328 -20.60 17.87 -14.13
C GLU A 328 -20.58 17.59 -12.61
N GLY A 329 -20.53 16.30 -12.23
CA GLY A 329 -20.49 15.86 -10.84
C GLY A 329 -19.09 15.76 -10.22
N LEU A 330 -18.02 16.19 -10.91
CA LEU A 330 -16.64 16.08 -10.40
C LEU A 330 -16.43 16.70 -9.02
N PRO A 331 -16.95 17.89 -8.68
CA PRO A 331 -16.77 18.47 -7.35
C PRO A 331 -17.35 17.60 -6.23
N GLN A 332 -18.56 17.06 -6.42
CA GLN A 332 -19.21 16.20 -5.43
C GLN A 332 -18.53 14.83 -5.35
N ARG A 333 -18.08 14.30 -6.49
CA ARG A 333 -17.30 13.06 -6.55
C ARG A 333 -15.98 13.22 -5.80
N PHE A 334 -15.25 14.33 -5.98
CA PHE A 334 -14.02 14.63 -5.24
C PHE A 334 -14.26 14.49 -3.73
N VAL A 335 -15.28 15.19 -3.20
CA VAL A 335 -15.64 15.11 -1.78
C VAL A 335 -15.92 13.65 -1.38
N LEU A 336 -16.72 12.91 -2.14
CA LEU A 336 -17.05 11.52 -1.80
C LEU A 336 -15.85 10.57 -1.87
N ARG A 337 -14.91 10.76 -2.81
CA ARG A 337 -13.73 9.91 -2.95
C ARG A 337 -12.73 10.13 -1.82
N PHE A 338 -12.56 11.37 -1.37
CA PHE A 338 -11.56 11.74 -0.39
C PHE A 338 -12.09 11.87 1.04
N ARG A 339 -13.42 11.93 1.26
CA ARG A 339 -14.06 12.09 2.60
C ARG A 339 -13.49 11.18 3.68
N ALA A 340 -13.24 9.91 3.37
CA ALA A 340 -12.73 8.98 4.38
C ALA A 340 -11.33 9.39 4.89
N LEU A 341 -10.51 9.97 4.00
CA LEU A 341 -9.14 10.37 4.29
C LEU A 341 -9.10 11.64 5.16
N GLU A 342 -10.14 12.48 5.10
CA GLU A 342 -10.28 13.71 5.91
C GLU A 342 -10.33 13.43 7.42
N SER A 343 -10.70 12.21 7.82
CA SER A 343 -10.68 11.80 9.23
C SER A 343 -9.27 11.67 9.81
N PHE A 344 -8.24 11.72 8.96
CA PHE A 344 -6.84 11.80 9.35
C PHE A 344 -6.28 13.19 9.04
N SER A 345 -5.67 13.83 10.04
CA SER A 345 -5.17 15.19 9.93
C SER A 345 -3.82 15.25 9.18
N LEU A 346 -3.90 15.46 7.87
CA LEU A 346 -2.74 15.77 7.03
C LEU A 346 -2.24 17.21 7.25
N PRO A 347 -0.96 17.53 6.94
CA PRO A 347 -0.43 18.89 7.07
C PRO A 347 -1.23 19.94 6.29
N HIS A 348 -1.72 19.55 5.12
CA HIS A 348 -2.66 20.31 4.30
C HIS A 348 -3.68 19.32 3.76
N LEU A 349 -4.97 19.63 3.91
CA LEU A 349 -6.01 18.86 3.23
C LEU A 349 -6.26 19.46 1.85
N PRO A 350 -5.94 18.77 0.74
CA PRO A 350 -6.13 19.33 -0.60
C PRO A 350 -7.63 19.45 -0.92
N SER A 351 -8.03 20.62 -1.43
CA SER A 351 -9.41 20.90 -1.84
C SER A 351 -9.63 20.64 -3.33
N TYR A 352 -10.89 20.62 -3.75
CA TYR A 352 -11.23 20.55 -5.17
C TYR A 352 -10.69 21.77 -5.96
N GLN A 353 -10.62 22.94 -5.32
CA GLN A 353 -10.08 24.16 -5.94
C GLN A 353 -8.57 24.03 -6.20
N ASP A 354 -7.82 23.41 -5.27
CA ASP A 354 -6.39 23.16 -5.45
C ASP A 354 -6.13 22.20 -6.62
N PHE A 355 -7.00 21.19 -6.76
CA PHE A 355 -6.99 20.27 -7.87
C PHE A 355 -7.31 20.97 -9.20
N GLU A 356 -8.37 21.77 -9.26
CA GLU A 356 -8.79 22.49 -10.46
C GLU A 356 -7.73 23.49 -10.94
N ALA A 357 -7.09 24.22 -10.02
CA ALA A 357 -5.96 25.09 -10.32
C ALA A 357 -4.79 24.29 -10.93
N SER A 358 -4.48 23.12 -10.35
CA SER A 358 -3.42 22.24 -10.86
C SER A 358 -3.75 21.67 -12.23
N ALA A 359 -5.01 21.28 -12.46
CA ALA A 359 -5.50 20.74 -13.73
C ALA A 359 -5.43 21.81 -14.84
N THR A 360 -5.88 23.03 -14.55
CA THR A 360 -5.78 24.18 -15.46
C THR A 360 -4.33 24.44 -15.87
N ILE A 361 -3.38 24.38 -14.93
CA ILE A 361 -1.94 24.53 -15.24
C ILE A 361 -1.44 23.39 -16.11
N ALA A 362 -1.90 22.16 -15.88
CA ALA A 362 -1.52 20.99 -16.69
C ALA A 362 -2.09 21.07 -18.13
N GLN A 363 -3.22 21.74 -18.31
CA GLN A 363 -3.89 21.95 -19.60
C GLN A 363 -3.37 23.19 -20.34
N ALA A 364 -2.69 24.10 -19.64
CA ALA A 364 -2.17 25.33 -20.23
C ALA A 364 -1.23 25.02 -21.40
N ARG A 365 -1.58 25.53 -22.59
CA ARG A 365 -0.75 25.44 -23.79
C ARG A 365 0.40 26.43 -23.70
N ASP A 366 1.60 26.05 -24.14
CA ASP A 366 2.70 27.01 -24.30
C ASP A 366 2.28 28.06 -25.34
N PRO A 367 2.18 29.36 -24.97
CA PRO A 367 1.76 30.42 -25.89
C PRO A 367 2.67 30.55 -27.13
N ARG A 368 3.86 29.93 -27.10
CA ARG A 368 4.88 30.04 -28.16
C ARG A 368 4.66 29.12 -29.36
N GLN A 369 3.72 28.18 -29.32
CA GLN A 369 3.49 27.23 -30.42
C GLN A 369 2.23 27.53 -31.27
N GLY A 370 1.46 28.59 -30.95
CA GLY A 370 0.21 28.92 -31.66
C GLY A 370 0.30 30.02 -32.72
N GLY A 371 1.50 30.37 -33.22
CA GLY A 371 1.74 31.58 -34.01
C GLY A 371 2.33 31.38 -35.40
N GLY A 372 2.12 30.24 -36.05
CA GLY A 372 2.70 30.00 -37.37
C GLY A 372 1.97 28.94 -38.17
N GLU A 373 0.87 29.31 -38.82
CA GLU A 373 0.49 28.84 -40.16
C GLU A 373 -0.82 29.53 -40.62
N GLY A 374 -0.87 29.97 -41.88
CA GLY A 374 -2.14 30.24 -42.56
C GLY A 374 -2.45 31.65 -43.08
N ARG A 375 -1.47 32.41 -43.61
CA ARG A 375 -1.79 33.41 -44.67
C ARG A 375 -0.96 33.15 -45.92
N GLY A 376 -1.37 32.10 -46.63
CA GLY A 376 -1.03 31.83 -48.03
C GLY A 376 -2.24 32.08 -48.92
N VAL A 377 -2.23 33.25 -49.58
CA VAL A 377 -2.73 33.60 -50.91
C VAL A 377 -3.66 32.62 -51.65
N LEU A 378 -4.87 33.08 -52.02
CA LEU A 378 -5.58 32.97 -53.33
C LEU A 378 -6.70 34.05 -53.28
N GLY A 379 -6.95 34.99 -54.20
CA GLY A 379 -6.61 35.15 -55.60
C GLY A 379 -7.91 35.28 -56.43
N GLY A 380 -8.22 36.47 -56.97
CA GLY A 380 -9.08 36.66 -58.15
C GLY A 380 -10.53 37.14 -57.92
N GLY A 381 -10.86 38.29 -58.54
CA GLY A 381 -12.20 38.86 -58.63
C GLY A 381 -12.17 40.37 -58.77
#